data_AF-A0A662V4Z2-F1
#
_entry.id   AF-A0A662V4Z2-F1
#
_cell.length_a   1.000
_cell.length_b   1.000
_cell.length_c   1.000
_cell.angle_alpha   90.00
_cell.angle_beta   90.00
_cell.angle_gamma   90.00
#
_symmetry.space_group_name_H-M   'P 1'
#
loop_
_entity.id
_entity.type
_entity.pdbx_description
1 polymer ?
#
loop_
_entity_poly.entity_id
_entity_poly.type
_entity_poly.pdbx_seq_one_letter_code
_entity_poly.pdbx_strand_id
1 'polypeptide(L)'
;MSVIAIAIPTMKARFLGGLELSLLVFTNNELLFLRRVKRIGGGLGEFLSPLSTPLKLIAFGLREVKKFMKSIDSLKGTKIDVEEVVKHTKESYIIPYSNVKRIKISKDRKIDIHIETIEGKKYKYTVALGLYKDIKRPRDEVYRDIINSLQPIPKLRGKIET
;
A
#
# COMPACT_ATOMS: atom_id res chain seq x y z
N MET A 1 8.13 -1.63 16.32
CA MET A 1 8.47 -2.11 14.96
C MET A 1 7.38 -3.04 14.46
N SER A 2 7.07 -2.95 13.16
CA SER A 2 6.02 -3.74 12.52
C SER A 2 6.57 -4.51 11.34
N VAL A 3 5.99 -5.68 11.05
CA VAL A 3 6.40 -6.55 9.94
C VAL A 3 5.42 -6.35 8.79
N ILE A 4 5.92 -6.06 7.59
CA ILE A 4 5.07 -5.91 6.40
C ILE A 4 4.53 -7.28 5.99
N ALA A 5 3.21 -7.40 5.94
CA ALA A 5 2.52 -8.57 5.39
C ALA A 5 2.39 -8.48 3.86
N ILE A 6 2.02 -7.30 3.36
CA ILE A 6 1.95 -7.00 1.93
C ILE A 6 2.00 -5.48 1.70
N ALA A 7 2.66 -5.07 0.62
CA ALA A 7 2.59 -3.72 0.09
C ALA A 7 1.88 -3.76 -1.27
N ILE A 8 0.87 -2.92 -1.45
CA ILE A 8 -0.02 -2.94 -2.60
C ILE A 8 0.07 -1.57 -3.28
N PRO A 9 0.58 -1.49 -4.52
CA PRO A 9 0.47 -0.29 -5.32
C PRO A 9 -1.00 0.00 -5.62
N THR A 10 -1.44 1.21 -5.30
CA THR A 10 -2.81 1.68 -5.48
C THR A 10 -2.82 2.95 -6.31
N MET A 11 -3.86 3.15 -7.11
CA MET A 11 -4.00 4.29 -7.99
C MET A 11 -5.28 5.07 -7.72
N LYS A 12 -5.21 6.39 -7.91
CA LYS A 12 -6.36 7.30 -7.94
C LYS A 12 -6.24 8.22 -9.15
N ALA A 13 -7.35 8.45 -9.86
CA ALA A 13 -7.38 9.46 -10.92
C ALA A 13 -7.22 10.87 -10.31
N ARG A 14 -6.38 11.70 -10.93
CA ARG A 14 -6.25 13.12 -10.60
C ARG A 14 -7.30 13.94 -11.36
N PHE A 15 -7.74 15.03 -10.74
CA PHE A 15 -8.74 15.94 -11.28
C PHE A 15 -8.34 16.56 -12.64
N LEU A 16 -7.04 16.79 -12.86
CA LEU A 16 -6.50 17.44 -14.07
C LEU A 16 -5.97 16.45 -15.12
N GLY A 17 -6.43 15.19 -15.09
CA GLY A 17 -5.89 14.12 -15.91
C GLY A 17 -4.58 13.56 -15.33
N GLY A 18 -4.43 12.25 -15.41
CA GLY A 18 -3.28 11.53 -14.86
C GLY A 18 -3.63 10.64 -13.67
N LEU A 19 -2.74 9.68 -13.41
CA LEU A 19 -2.86 8.72 -12.33
C LEU A 19 -1.92 9.10 -11.20
N GLU A 20 -2.43 9.06 -9.98
CA GLU A 20 -1.63 9.16 -8.78
C GLU A 20 -1.43 7.78 -8.18
N LEU A 21 -0.18 7.34 -8.16
CA LEU A 21 0.20 6.11 -7.50
C LEU A 21 0.52 6.36 -6.03
N SER A 22 0.18 5.39 -5.19
CA SER A 22 0.44 5.37 -3.74
C SER A 22 0.63 3.93 -3.30
N LEU A 23 1.08 3.71 -2.07
CA LEU A 23 1.20 2.38 -1.47
C LEU A 23 0.18 2.22 -0.35
N LEU A 24 -0.53 1.11 -0.38
CA LEU A 24 -1.28 0.60 0.76
C LEU A 24 -0.47 -0.54 1.37
N VAL A 25 0.03 -0.34 2.58
CA VAL A 25 0.92 -1.30 3.24
C VAL A 25 0.20 -1.87 4.45
N PHE A 26 -0.01 -3.18 4.43
CA PHE A 26 -0.51 -3.90 5.59
C PHE A 26 0.67 -4.48 6.36
N THR A 27 0.68 -4.22 7.66
CA THR A 27 1.64 -4.83 8.59
C THR A 27 0.93 -5.80 9.51
N ASN A 28 1.64 -6.41 10.45
CA ASN A 28 1.02 -7.20 11.52
C ASN A 28 0.21 -6.37 12.54
N ASN A 29 0.41 -5.05 12.61
CA ASN A 29 -0.18 -4.20 13.67
C ASN A 29 -1.13 -3.11 13.15
N GLU A 30 -0.80 -2.52 12.00
CA GLU A 30 -1.55 -1.42 11.39
C GLU A 30 -1.47 -1.43 9.87
N LEU A 31 -2.36 -0.66 9.27
CA LEU A 31 -2.36 -0.28 7.87
C LEU A 31 -1.71 1.09 7.71
N LEU A 32 -0.85 1.25 6.71
CA LEU A 32 -0.32 2.52 6.28
C LEU A 32 -0.82 2.83 4.86
N PHE A 33 -1.27 4.06 4.66
CA PHE A 33 -1.41 4.64 3.33
C PHE A 33 -0.27 5.62 3.11
N LEU A 34 0.56 5.37 2.10
CA LEU A 34 1.78 6.13 1.81
C LEU A 34 1.69 6.76 0.42
N ARG A 35 1.69 8.10 0.35
CA ARG A 35 1.48 8.83 -0.91
C ARG A 35 2.77 9.44 -1.47
N ARG A 36 3.47 10.28 -0.71
CA ARG A 36 4.64 11.03 -1.19
C ARG A 36 5.76 11.02 -0.17
N VAL A 37 7.01 10.93 -0.62
CA VAL A 37 8.19 11.20 0.22
C VAL A 37 8.32 12.72 0.42
N LYS A 38 8.61 13.16 1.64
CA LYS A 38 8.92 14.56 1.92
C LYS A 38 10.20 14.97 1.22
N ARG A 39 10.29 16.22 0.78
CA ARG A 39 11.57 16.81 0.36
C ARG A 39 12.22 17.48 1.57
N ILE A 40 13.50 17.24 1.77
CA ILE A 40 14.32 17.83 2.84
C ILE A 40 15.56 18.42 2.17
N GLY A 41 15.83 19.71 2.38
CA GLY A 41 17.00 20.38 1.80
C GLY A 41 17.06 20.38 0.26
N GLY A 42 15.91 20.35 -0.42
CA GLY A 42 15.84 20.34 -1.89
C GLY A 42 15.90 18.95 -2.54
N GLY A 43 16.27 17.90 -1.80
CA GLY A 43 16.26 16.49 -2.25
C GLY A 43 15.07 15.69 -1.70
N LEU A 44 14.86 14.47 -2.20
CA LEU A 44 13.95 13.51 -1.54
C LEU A 44 14.58 13.11 -0.20
N GLY A 45 13.81 13.20 0.88
CA GLY A 45 14.28 12.81 2.21
C GLY A 45 14.85 11.39 2.19
N GLU A 46 16.06 11.24 2.71
CA GLU A 46 16.65 9.93 2.95
C GLU A 46 16.16 9.41 4.29
N PHE A 47 15.72 8.16 4.32
CA PHE A 47 15.30 7.49 5.54
C PHE A 47 15.55 6.00 5.41
N LEU A 48 15.93 5.36 6.51
CA LEU A 48 16.50 4.01 6.55
C LEU A 48 15.38 2.98 6.65
N SER A 49 14.44 3.05 5.71
CA SER A 49 13.35 2.10 5.59
C SER A 49 13.45 1.30 4.30
N PRO A 50 13.11 -0.01 4.31
CA PRO A 50 12.85 -0.79 3.11
C PRO A 50 11.87 -0.11 2.14
N LEU A 51 10.95 0.72 2.66
CA LEU A 51 9.97 1.47 1.86
C LEU A 51 10.56 2.67 1.11
N SER A 52 11.78 3.09 1.41
CA SER A 52 12.41 4.28 0.78
C SER A 52 12.52 4.13 -0.74
N THR A 53 13.04 3.00 -1.22
CA THR A 53 13.20 2.70 -2.65
C THR A 53 11.88 2.75 -3.43
N PRO A 54 10.84 1.97 -3.08
CA PRO A 54 9.59 2.01 -3.83
C PRO A 54 8.93 3.40 -3.77
N LEU A 55 9.00 4.11 -2.64
CA LEU A 55 8.45 5.46 -2.54
C LEU A 55 9.22 6.50 -3.37
N LYS A 56 10.55 6.38 -3.48
CA LYS A 56 11.36 7.21 -4.40
C LYS A 56 10.99 6.93 -5.86
N LEU A 57 10.81 5.65 -6.24
CA LEU A 57 10.39 5.28 -7.60
C LEU A 57 9.02 5.84 -7.98
N ILE A 58 8.08 5.91 -7.02
CA ILE A 58 6.79 6.61 -7.21
C ILE A 58 7.02 8.10 -7.47
N ALA A 59 7.89 8.75 -6.70
CA ALA A 59 8.14 10.19 -6.79
C ALA A 59 8.79 10.63 -8.11
N PHE A 60 9.62 9.78 -8.73
CA PHE A 60 10.32 10.11 -9.98
C PHE A 60 9.54 9.80 -11.27
N GLY A 61 8.31 9.30 -11.15
CA GLY A 61 7.53 8.80 -12.29
C GLY A 61 8.09 7.45 -12.73
N LEU A 62 7.32 6.38 -12.52
CA LEU A 62 7.75 5.01 -12.76
C LEU A 62 8.22 4.74 -14.19
N ARG A 63 9.52 4.84 -14.42
CA ARG A 63 10.16 4.46 -15.70
C ARG A 63 10.52 2.97 -15.75
N GLU A 64 10.77 2.36 -14.59
CA GLU A 64 11.18 0.96 -14.47
C GLU A 64 10.17 0.14 -13.64
N VAL A 65 9.02 -0.19 -14.22
CA VAL A 65 7.94 -0.94 -13.52
C VAL A 65 8.44 -2.26 -12.93
N LYS A 66 9.28 -3.01 -13.66
CA LYS A 66 9.85 -4.28 -13.16
C LYS A 66 10.67 -4.08 -11.88
N LYS A 67 11.52 -3.06 -11.84
CA LYS A 67 12.35 -2.73 -10.67
C LYS A 67 11.48 -2.30 -9.49
N PHE A 68 10.45 -1.49 -9.75
CA PHE A 68 9.48 -1.12 -8.74
C PHE A 68 8.76 -2.34 -8.18
N MET A 69 8.18 -3.20 -9.02
CA MET A 69 7.48 -4.39 -8.55
C MET A 69 8.40 -5.35 -7.80
N LYS A 70 9.65 -5.54 -8.24
CA LYS A 70 10.65 -6.32 -7.49
C LYS A 70 10.90 -5.71 -6.10
N SER A 71 11.01 -4.38 -6.01
CA SER A 71 11.16 -3.71 -4.71
C SER A 71 9.93 -3.91 -3.83
N ILE A 72 8.71 -3.87 -4.39
CA ILE A 72 7.47 -4.12 -3.67
C ILE A 72 7.40 -5.56 -3.15
N ASP A 73 7.65 -6.55 -4.00
CA ASP A 73 7.62 -7.97 -3.62
C ASP A 73 8.65 -8.27 -2.52
N SER A 74 9.81 -7.60 -2.53
CA SER A 74 10.86 -7.76 -1.51
C SER A 74 10.50 -7.22 -0.11
N LEU A 75 9.43 -6.44 0.02
CA LEU A 75 9.01 -5.87 1.30
C LEU A 75 8.36 -6.90 2.21
N LYS A 76 7.76 -7.96 1.67
CA LYS A 76 7.03 -8.95 2.47
C LYS A 76 7.95 -9.61 3.50
N GLY A 77 7.55 -9.60 4.77
CA GLY A 77 8.32 -10.12 5.89
C GLY A 77 9.38 -9.17 6.44
N THR A 78 9.61 -8.02 5.80
CA THR A 78 10.58 -7.03 6.31
C THR A 78 10.01 -6.26 7.50
N LYS A 79 10.90 -5.90 8.43
CA LYS A 79 10.53 -5.06 9.58
C LYS A 79 10.70 -3.58 9.23
N ILE A 80 9.79 -2.75 9.73
CA ILE A 80 9.82 -1.30 9.58
C ILE A 80 9.55 -0.60 10.91
N ASP A 81 10.14 0.59 11.05
CA ASP A 81 9.66 1.61 11.98
C ASP A 81 8.59 2.46 11.27
N VAL A 82 7.35 2.32 11.72
CA VAL A 82 6.19 3.01 11.12
C VAL A 82 6.23 4.51 11.39
N GLU A 83 6.73 4.93 12.56
CA GLU A 83 6.83 6.34 12.89
C GLU A 83 7.91 7.03 12.03
N GLU A 84 9.05 6.36 11.82
CA GLU A 84 10.08 6.85 10.91
C GLU A 84 9.52 7.03 9.49
N VAL A 85 8.80 6.03 8.97
CA VAL A 85 8.20 6.09 7.62
C VAL A 85 7.22 7.26 7.49
N VAL A 86 6.36 7.49 8.48
CA VAL A 86 5.40 8.61 8.43
C VAL A 86 6.08 9.96 8.60
N LYS A 87 7.12 10.07 9.44
CA LYS A 87 7.92 11.30 9.56
C LYS A 87 8.50 11.75 8.23
N HIS A 88 8.85 10.81 7.35
CA HIS A 88 9.45 11.08 6.04
C HIS A 88 8.47 11.09 4.87
N THR A 89 7.16 10.97 5.12
CA THR A 89 6.14 11.02 4.06
C THR A 89 5.11 12.13 4.27
N LYS A 90 4.49 12.59 3.18
CA LYS A 90 3.49 13.66 3.14
C LYS A 90 2.18 13.10 2.60
N GLU A 91 1.06 13.57 3.17
CA GLU A 91 -0.29 13.11 2.82
C GLU A 91 -0.45 11.59 3.00
N SER A 92 0.29 11.05 3.97
CA SER A 92 0.26 9.66 4.41
C SER A 92 -0.41 9.57 5.78
N TYR A 93 -0.96 8.41 6.11
CA TYR A 93 -1.59 8.17 7.41
C TYR A 93 -1.52 6.70 7.80
N ILE A 94 -1.74 6.46 9.09
CA ILE A 94 -1.81 5.14 9.71
C ILE A 94 -3.24 4.91 10.17
N ILE A 95 -3.73 3.68 9.97
CA ILE A 95 -4.96 3.20 10.59
C ILE A 95 -4.59 1.99 11.45
N PRO A 96 -4.59 2.14 12.79
CA PRO A 96 -4.45 1.00 13.70
C PRO A 96 -5.57 -0.01 13.49
N TYR A 97 -5.28 -1.30 13.54
CA TYR A 97 -6.31 -2.33 13.37
C TYR A 97 -7.39 -2.33 14.47
N SER A 98 -7.09 -1.71 15.62
CA SER A 98 -8.09 -1.43 16.66
C SER A 98 -9.20 -0.49 16.15
N ASN A 99 -8.91 0.43 15.23
CA ASN A 99 -9.90 1.33 14.64
C ASN A 99 -10.51 0.79 13.33
N VAL A 100 -10.03 -0.34 12.81
CA VAL A 100 -10.62 -0.98 11.63
C VAL A 100 -11.88 -1.74 12.05
N LYS A 101 -13.03 -1.37 11.49
CA LYS A 101 -14.27 -2.13 11.65
C LYS A 101 -14.36 -3.24 10.61
N ARG A 102 -14.05 -2.92 9.35
CA ARG A 102 -14.18 -3.84 8.21
C ARG A 102 -13.21 -3.51 7.08
N ILE A 103 -12.74 -4.55 6.40
CA ILE A 103 -11.99 -4.49 5.14
C ILE A 103 -12.74 -5.34 4.12
N LYS A 104 -13.31 -4.72 3.09
CA LYS A 104 -13.95 -5.42 1.96
C LYS A 104 -13.05 -5.37 0.73
N ILE A 105 -12.77 -6.52 0.13
CA ILE A 105 -11.89 -6.66 -1.03
C ILE A 105 -12.73 -7.20 -2.19
N SER A 106 -13.12 -6.34 -3.12
CA SER A 106 -13.96 -6.73 -4.26
C SER A 106 -13.14 -6.90 -5.53
N LYS A 107 -13.44 -7.94 -6.31
CA LYS A 107 -12.85 -8.21 -7.63
C LYS A 107 -13.93 -8.25 -8.71
N ASP A 108 -14.20 -7.10 -9.31
CA ASP A 108 -15.07 -6.96 -10.48
C ASP A 108 -14.23 -6.73 -11.75
N ARG A 109 -14.39 -5.59 -12.44
CA ARG A 109 -13.48 -5.15 -13.52
C ARG A 109 -12.10 -4.74 -12.99
N LYS A 110 -12.02 -4.39 -11.71
CA LYS A 110 -10.83 -3.96 -10.97
C LYS A 110 -10.81 -4.64 -9.60
N ILE A 111 -9.69 -4.52 -8.90
CA ILE A 111 -9.61 -4.90 -7.48
C ILE A 111 -9.68 -3.62 -6.66
N ASP A 112 -10.70 -3.51 -5.83
CA ASP A 112 -10.89 -2.40 -4.89
C ASP A 112 -10.79 -2.92 -3.44
N ILE A 113 -10.09 -2.18 -2.59
CA ILE A 113 -9.99 -2.42 -1.15
C ILE A 113 -10.71 -1.29 -0.45
N HIS A 114 -11.78 -1.64 0.26
CA HIS A 114 -12.61 -0.74 1.03
C HIS A 114 -12.32 -0.94 2.52
N ILE A 115 -11.99 0.13 3.23
CA ILE A 115 -11.73 0.10 4.67
C ILE A 115 -12.75 1.00 5.36
N GLU A 116 -13.47 0.43 6.32
CA GLU A 116 -14.40 1.16 7.19
C GLU A 116 -13.83 1.17 8.61
N THR A 117 -13.77 2.35 9.23
CA THR A 117 -13.35 2.49 10.63
C THR A 117 -14.53 2.35 11.58
N ILE A 118 -14.24 2.13 12.87
CA ILE A 118 -15.26 2.09 13.92
C ILE A 118 -16.01 3.44 14.00
N GLU A 119 -15.30 4.54 13.78
CA GLU A 119 -15.84 5.91 13.66
C GLU A 119 -16.66 6.16 12.38
N GLY A 120 -16.84 5.17 11.51
CA GLY A 120 -17.63 5.29 10.28
C GLY A 120 -16.91 5.96 9.09
N LYS A 121 -15.62 6.28 9.20
CA LYS A 121 -14.83 6.77 8.06
C LYS A 121 -14.64 5.65 7.04
N LYS A 122 -14.83 5.97 5.76
CA LYS A 122 -14.73 5.02 4.65
C LYS A 122 -13.61 5.42 3.70
N TYR A 123 -12.71 4.49 3.45
CA TYR A 123 -11.60 4.62 2.50
C TYR A 123 -11.80 3.62 1.36
N LYS A 124 -11.46 4.05 0.15
CA LYS A 124 -11.47 3.20 -1.04
C LYS A 124 -10.13 3.33 -1.76
N TYR A 125 -9.49 2.20 -2.00
CA TYR A 125 -8.25 2.12 -2.76
C TYR A 125 -8.44 1.19 -3.94
N THR A 126 -8.04 1.63 -5.13
CA THR A 126 -8.05 0.80 -6.34
C THR A 126 -6.64 0.26 -6.57
N VAL A 127 -6.48 -1.06 -6.67
CA VAL A 127 -5.18 -1.70 -6.95
C VAL A 127 -4.69 -1.30 -8.33
N ALA A 128 -3.40 -0.98 -8.44
CA ALA A 128 -2.80 -0.54 -9.69
C ALA A 128 -2.49 -1.72 -10.63
N LEU A 129 -3.53 -2.41 -11.11
CA LEU A 129 -3.43 -3.64 -11.92
C LEU A 129 -2.54 -3.51 -13.18
N GLY A 130 -2.43 -2.30 -13.75
CA GLY A 130 -1.54 -2.05 -14.89
C GLY A 130 -0.08 -2.43 -14.60
N LEU A 131 0.42 -2.14 -13.38
CA LEU A 131 1.79 -2.46 -13.01
C LEU A 131 2.06 -3.97 -12.92
N TYR A 132 1.03 -4.73 -12.56
CA TYR A 132 1.10 -6.19 -12.48
C TYR A 132 1.04 -6.84 -13.87
N LYS A 133 0.30 -6.24 -14.81
CA LYS A 133 0.26 -6.68 -16.22
C LYS A 133 1.64 -6.62 -16.86
N ASP A 134 2.42 -5.58 -16.57
CA ASP A 134 3.77 -5.37 -17.13
C ASP A 134 4.78 -6.43 -16.67
N ILE A 135 4.50 -7.11 -15.54
CA ILE A 135 5.29 -8.24 -15.03
C ILE A 135 4.58 -9.59 -15.25
N LYS A 136 3.54 -9.64 -16.08
CA LYS A 136 2.76 -10.84 -16.42
C LYS A 136 2.11 -11.53 -15.20
N ARG A 137 1.79 -10.81 -14.12
CA ARG A 137 1.05 -11.35 -12.96
C ARG A 137 -0.46 -11.20 -13.21
N PRO A 138 -1.25 -12.29 -13.34
CA PRO A 138 -2.68 -12.23 -13.62
C PRO A 138 -3.47 -11.60 -12.47
N ARG A 139 -4.61 -10.95 -12.80
CA ARG A 139 -5.49 -10.31 -11.82
C ARG A 139 -5.92 -11.25 -10.69
N ASP A 140 -6.23 -12.50 -11.02
CA ASP A 140 -6.69 -13.48 -10.03
C ASP A 140 -5.58 -13.94 -9.08
N GLU A 141 -4.33 -13.94 -9.54
CA GLU A 141 -3.17 -14.14 -8.68
C GLU A 141 -3.02 -12.96 -7.71
N VAL A 142 -3.04 -11.72 -8.22
CA VAL A 142 -2.96 -10.50 -7.38
C VAL A 142 -4.06 -10.49 -6.32
N TYR A 143 -5.30 -10.82 -6.69
CA TYR A 143 -6.41 -10.89 -5.74
C TYR A 143 -6.20 -11.92 -4.64
N ARG A 144 -5.78 -13.14 -5.01
CA ARG A 144 -5.50 -14.21 -4.05
C ARG A 144 -4.32 -13.85 -3.14
N ASP A 145 -3.27 -13.25 -3.68
CA ASP A 145 -2.10 -12.82 -2.91
C ASP A 145 -2.45 -11.80 -1.83
N ILE A 146 -3.34 -10.85 -2.15
CA ILE A 146 -3.85 -9.89 -1.17
C ILE A 146 -4.58 -10.64 -0.06
N ILE A 147 -5.57 -11.48 -0.38
CA ILE A 147 -6.35 -12.21 0.62
C ILE A 147 -5.44 -13.09 1.48
N ASN A 148 -4.58 -13.90 0.86
CA ASN A 148 -3.68 -14.83 1.53
C ASN A 148 -2.64 -14.14 2.40
N SER A 149 -2.29 -12.88 2.10
CA SER A 149 -1.37 -12.09 2.93
C SER A 149 -2.08 -11.43 4.12
N LEU A 150 -3.39 -11.18 4.02
CA LEU A 150 -4.16 -10.56 5.10
C LEU A 150 -4.79 -11.56 6.08
N GLN A 151 -5.23 -12.72 5.58
CA GLN A 151 -5.83 -13.78 6.40
C GLN A 151 -5.00 -14.20 7.63
N PRO A 152 -3.65 -14.30 7.55
CA PRO A 152 -2.83 -14.69 8.69
C PRO A 152 -2.71 -13.62 9.79
N ILE A 153 -3.13 -12.36 9.53
CA ILE A 153 -2.98 -11.27 10.50
C ILE A 153 -4.06 -11.44 11.59
N PRO A 154 -3.70 -11.79 12.84
CA PRO A 154 -4.69 -12.15 13.86
C PRO A 154 -5.67 -11.01 14.19
N LYS A 155 -5.16 -9.76 14.16
CA LYS A 155 -5.94 -8.53 14.44
C LYS A 155 -7.01 -8.23 13.38
N LEU A 156 -6.94 -8.87 12.22
CA LEU A 156 -7.92 -8.74 11.13
C LEU A 156 -8.92 -9.90 11.07
N ARG A 157 -8.82 -10.89 11.95
CA ARG A 157 -9.75 -12.03 11.98
C ARG A 157 -11.19 -11.53 12.14
N GLY A 158 -12.08 -11.99 11.28
CA GLY A 158 -13.49 -11.58 11.25
C GLY A 158 -13.74 -10.17 10.70
N LYS A 159 -12.70 -9.44 10.25
CA LYS A 159 -12.84 -8.10 9.67
C LYS A 159 -12.74 -8.09 8.14
N ILE A 160 -12.28 -9.18 7.53
CA ILE A 160 -12.04 -9.29 6.09
C ILE A 160 -13.28 -9.90 5.41
N GLU A 161 -13.84 -9.18 4.43
CA GLU A 161 -14.89 -9.64 3.53
C GLU A 161 -14.35 -9.66 2.09
N THR A 162 -14.63 -10.71 1.34
CA THR A 162 -14.19 -10.88 -0.06
C THR A 162 -15.39 -10.99 -0.96
#